data_AF-A0A539D583-F1
#
_entry.id   AF-A0A539D583-F1
#
_cell.length_a   1.000
_cell.length_b   1.000
_cell.length_c   1.000
_cell.angle_alpha   90.00
_cell.angle_beta   90.00
_cell.angle_gamma   90.00
#
_symmetry.space_group_name_H-M   'P 1'
#
loop_
_entity.id
_entity.type
_entity.pdbx_description
1 polymer ?
#
loop_
_entity_poly.entity_id
_entity_poly.type
_entity_poly.pdbx_seq_one_letter_code
_entity_poly.pdbx_strand_id
1 'polypeptide(L)' 'MEASDGYVRGVVDTLTKVIAALEYAGVELIGDNAASQGGGRGVRLREPMAPPPGHPTGRPT' A
#
# COMPACT_ATOMS: atom_id res chain seq x y z
N MET A 1 9.29 -12.06 -14.80
CA MET A 1 8.72 -11.24 -13.72
C MET A 1 9.55 -11.60 -12.49
N GLU A 2 10.59 -10.82 -12.19
CA GLU A 2 11.53 -11.13 -11.11
C GLU A 2 10.87 -10.77 -9.77
N ALA A 3 10.34 -11.78 -9.08
CA ALA A 3 9.74 -11.62 -7.77
C ALA A 3 10.82 -11.30 -6.74
N SER A 4 10.72 -10.15 -6.07
CA SER A 4 11.57 -9.87 -4.91
C SER A 4 11.14 -10.80 -3.77
N ASP A 5 12.02 -11.72 -3.42
CA ASP A 5 11.79 -12.86 -2.51
C ASP A 5 11.67 -12.46 -1.03
N GLY A 6 10.68 -11.64 -0.69
CA GLY A 6 10.09 -11.70 0.65
C GLY A 6 10.41 -10.59 1.65
N TYR A 7 11.07 -9.50 1.28
CA TYR A 7 11.05 -8.28 2.12
C TYR A 7 11.33 -7.04 1.28
N VAL A 8 10.60 -5.95 1.55
CA VAL A 8 11.04 -4.61 1.12
C VAL A 8 12.32 -4.33 1.90
N ARG A 9 13.49 -4.65 1.31
CA ARG A 9 14.82 -4.36 1.87
C ARG A 9 14.73 -2.95 2.45
N GLY A 10 14.93 -2.79 3.77
CA GLY A 10 14.52 -1.66 4.61
C GLY A 10 14.98 -0.27 4.17
N VAL A 11 14.60 0.10 2.96
CA VAL A 11 14.85 1.34 2.27
C VAL A 11 13.56 2.11 2.48
N VAL A 12 13.64 3.16 3.28
CA VAL A 12 12.48 3.99 3.63
C VAL A 12 11.75 4.46 2.37
N ASP A 13 12.48 4.81 1.32
CA ASP A 13 11.93 5.22 0.02
C ASP A 13 11.03 4.15 -0.63
N THR A 14 11.43 2.87 -0.61
CA THR A 14 10.63 1.81 -1.22
C THR A 14 9.39 1.50 -0.37
N LEU A 15 9.51 1.56 0.96
CA LEU A 15 8.36 1.45 1.86
C LEU A 15 7.36 2.60 1.64
N THR A 16 7.84 3.83 1.53
CA THR A 16 6.99 5.00 1.25
C THR A 16 6.25 4.86 -0.08
N LYS A 17 6.92 4.36 -1.14
CA LYS A 17 6.28 4.10 -2.43
C LYS A 17 5.20 3.03 -2.36
N VAL A 18 5.44 1.96 -1.60
CA VAL A 18 4.44 0.89 -1.39
C VAL A 18 3.21 1.41 -0.65
N ILE A 19 3.41 2.20 0.42
CA ILE A 19 2.30 2.81 1.18
C ILE A 19 1.48 3.73 0.27
N ALA A 20 2.12 4.60 -0.51
CA ALA A 20 1.42 5.49 -1.43
C ALA A 20 0.63 4.71 -2.50
N ALA A 21 1.21 3.64 -3.06
CA ALA A 21 0.51 2.80 -4.03
C ALA A 21 -0.74 2.11 -3.43
N LEU A 22 -0.66 1.65 -2.18
CA LEU A 22 -1.80 1.08 -1.46
C LEU A 22 -2.91 2.13 -1.26
N GLU A 23 -2.57 3.34 -0.84
CA GLU A 23 -3.54 4.42 -0.67
C GLU A 23 -4.26 4.76 -1.99
N TYR A 24 -3.54 4.84 -3.12
CA TYR A 24 -4.14 5.06 -4.43
C TYR A 24 -5.04 3.90 -4.88
N ALA A 25 -4.66 2.67 -4.55
CA ALA A 25 -5.49 1.49 -4.79
C ALA A 25 -6.76 1.44 -3.90
N GLY A 26 -6.94 2.39 -2.99
CA GLY A 26 -8.07 2.41 -2.07
C GLY A 26 -7.85 1.52 -0.84
N VAL A 27 -6.60 1.27 -0.46
CA VAL A 27 -6.23 0.47 0.71
C VAL A 27 -5.64 1.39 1.77
N GLU A 28 -6.38 1.57 2.87
CA GLU A 28 -5.94 2.31 4.05
C GLU A 28 -5.28 1.35 5.05
N LEU A 29 -4.08 1.70 5.54
CA LEU A 29 -3.40 0.96 6.61
C LEU A 29 -3.93 1.40 7.97
N ILE A 30 -4.40 0.46 8.78
CA ILE A 30 -4.89 0.72 10.14
C ILE A 30 -3.68 0.87 11.08
N GLY A 31 -3.56 2.06 11.66
CA GLY A 31 -2.53 2.38 12.66
C GLY A 31 -2.75 1.72 14.01
N ASP A 32 -1.75 1.80 14.88
CA ASP A 32 -1.85 1.26 16.24
C ASP A 32 -2.99 1.94 17.01
N ASN A 33 -3.80 1.15 17.71
CA ASN A 33 -5.00 1.57 18.46
C ASN A 33 -6.17 2.12 17.63
N ALA A 34 -6.09 2.09 16.29
CA ALA A 34 -7.25 2.41 15.46
C ALA A 34 -8.30 1.29 15.53
N ALA A 35 -9.58 1.65 15.50
CA ALA A 35 -10.67 0.70 15.59
C ALA A 35 -10.66 -0.28 14.39
N SER A 36 -10.46 -1.56 14.71
CA SER A 36 -10.50 -2.69 13.79
C SER A 36 -11.40 -3.77 14.39
N GLN A 37 -12.27 -4.37 13.58
CA GLN A 37 -13.19 -5.44 14.03
C GLN A 37 -12.44 -6.63 14.65
N GLY A 38 -11.20 -6.90 14.23
CA GLY A 38 -10.34 -7.96 14.78
C GLY A 38 -9.27 -7.47 15.78
N GLY A 39 -9.24 -6.17 16.11
CA GLY A 39 -8.10 -5.54 16.82
C GLY A 39 -6.83 -5.44 15.96
N GLY A 40 -5.78 -4.81 16.51
CA GLY A 40 -4.44 -4.73 15.90
C GLY A 40 -4.32 -3.86 14.64
N ARG A 41 -3.22 -4.07 13.90
CA ARG A 41 -2.95 -3.43 12.59
C ARG A 41 -3.52 -4.30 11.47
N GLY A 42 -4.26 -3.68 10.56
CA GLY A 42 -4.96 -4.32 9.45
C GLY A 42 -5.11 -3.37 8.28
N VAL A 43 -6.04 -3.67 7.35
CA VAL A 43 -6.33 -2.80 6.21
C VAL A 43 -7.83 -2.53 6.07
N ARG A 44 -8.19 -1.35 5.57
CA ARG A 44 -9.57 -0.98 5.22
C ARG A 44 -9.64 -0.64 3.74
N LEU A 45 -10.69 -1.12 3.08
CA LEU A 45 -11.00 -0.74 1.71
C LEU A 45 -11.77 0.58 1.71
N ARG A 46 -11.34 1.50 0.85
CA ARG A 46 -11.94 2.81 0.56
C ARG A 46 -12.02 3.00 -0.95
N GLU A 47 -12.67 4.07 -1.39
CA GLU A 47 -12.68 4.42 -2.82
C GLU A 47 -11.25 4.69 -3.32
N PRO A 48 -10.86 4.11 -4.48
CA PRO A 48 -9.54 4.34 -5.06
C PRO A 48 -9.41 5.78 -5.53
N MET A 49 -8.23 6.36 -5.32
CA MET A 49 -7.90 7.73 -5.74
C MET A 49 -7.03 7.67 -6.99
N ALA A 50 -7.24 8.60 -7.93
CA ALA A 50 -6.40 8.71 -9.12
C ALA A 50 -4.93 8.98 -8.70
N PRO A 51 -3.97 8.15 -9.14
CA PRO A 51 -2.57 8.38 -8.85
C PRO A 51 -2.07 9.64 -9.60
N PRO A 52 -1.06 10.34 -9.06
CA PRO A 52 -0.48 11.50 -9.73
C PRO A 52 0.15 11.12 -11.09
N PRO A 53 0.15 12.05 -12.06
CA PRO A 53 0.72 11.80 -13.38
C PRO A 53 2.20 11.42 -13.28
N GLY A 54 2.60 10.35 -13.98
CA GLY A 54 3.97 9.81 -13.94
C GLY A 54 4.17 8.64 -12.97
N HIS A 55 3.15 8.25 -12.19
CA HIS A 55 3.23 7.05 -11.37
C HIS A 55 3.07 5.78 -12.23
N PRO A 56 3.96 4.77 -12.11
CA PRO A 56 3.82 3.53 -12.86
C PRO A 56 2.57 2.78 -12.39
N THR A 57 1.50 2.83 -13.18
CA THR A 57 0.31 2.01 -12.93
C THR A 57 0.67 0.58 -13.31
N GLY A 58 0.86 -0.29 -12.32
CA GLY A 58 1.13 -1.72 -12.50
C GLY A 58 -0.07 -2.49 -13.06
N ARG A 59 -0.65 -2.03 -14.17
CA ARG A 59 -1.76 -2.70 -14.86
C ARG A 59 -1.24 -4.07 -15.34
N PRO A 60 -1.77 -5.19 -14.83
CA PRO A 60 -1.40 -6.50 -15.37
C PRO A 60 -1.94 -6.59 -16.80
N THR A 61 -1.05 -6.92 -17.75
CA THR A 61 -1.38 -7.33 -19.13
C THR A 61 -1.95 -8.73 -19.16
#